data_AF-A0A212C407-F1
#
_entry.id   AF-A0A212C407-F1
#
_cell.length_a   1.000
_cell.length_b   1.000
_cell.length_c   1.000
_cell.angle_alpha   90.00
_cell.angle_beta   90.00
_cell.angle_gamma   90.00
#
_symmetry.space_group_name_H-M   'P 1'
#
loop_
_entity.id
_entity.type
_entity.pdbx_description
1 polymer ?
#
loop_
_entity_poly.entity_id
_entity_poly.type
_entity_poly.pdbx_seq_one_letter_code
_entity_poly.pdbx_strand_id
1 'polypeptide(L)'
;MGHLHVTADGLRLEGESEFLFPLYVKEIRSREDSSLLLQSTQNVTMNARNTEGEVTGRLKVGPEGALFEHSVETPLVRPDPLQDLRLESPTRSLSMDAPKGVHIQAPAGKIEALTQMDIVLQSSDGTLVLNAETVCLPELALGSHGPAGSSQGLYEVCACPDGMLYLSVAGVGSTCHEHSHLCL
;
A
#
# COMPACT_ATOMS: atom_id res chain seq x y z
N MET A 1 38.26 20.46 -29.30
CA MET A 1 37.49 21.51 -28.61
C MET A 1 36.53 20.77 -27.69
N GLY A 2 36.75 20.80 -26.37
CA GLY A 2 35.99 19.98 -25.43
C GLY A 2 34.58 20.49 -25.21
N HIS A 3 33.68 19.60 -24.77
CA HIS A 3 32.30 19.92 -24.42
C HIS A 3 32.19 20.70 -23.10
N LEU A 4 33.27 20.77 -22.33
CA LEU A 4 33.31 21.48 -21.05
C LEU A 4 33.85 22.91 -21.24
N HIS A 5 33.03 23.88 -20.88
CA HIS A 5 33.34 25.31 -20.87
C HIS A 5 33.34 25.82 -19.43
N VAL A 6 34.44 26.46 -19.02
CA VAL A 6 34.49 27.21 -17.76
C VAL A 6 33.99 28.62 -18.04
N THR A 7 32.94 29.04 -17.34
CA THR A 7 32.34 30.37 -17.45
C THR A 7 32.36 31.06 -16.08
N ALA A 8 32.04 32.35 -16.03
CA ALA A 8 31.91 33.08 -14.77
C ALA A 8 30.81 32.49 -13.86
N ASP A 9 29.80 31.86 -14.45
CA ASP A 9 28.67 31.24 -13.75
C ASP A 9 28.93 29.77 -13.37
N GLY A 10 30.08 29.21 -13.73
CA GLY A 10 30.50 27.85 -13.41
C GLY A 10 30.85 26.99 -14.62
N LEU A 11 30.74 25.67 -14.46
CA LEU A 11 31.03 24.68 -15.50
C LEU A 11 29.79 24.46 -16.38
N ARG A 12 29.92 24.72 -17.68
CA ARG A 12 28.89 24.47 -18.69
C ARG A 12 29.34 23.32 -19.58
N LEU A 13 28.51 22.30 -19.69
CA LEU A 13 28.76 21.15 -20.54
C LEU A 13 27.81 21.19 -21.75
N GLU A 14 28.36 21.23 -22.97
CA GLU A 14 27.60 21.24 -24.22
C GLU A 14 27.86 19.99 -25.04
N GLY A 15 26.94 19.02 -24.95
CA GLY A 15 27.00 17.75 -25.68
C GLY A 15 27.00 16.54 -24.76
N GLU A 16 27.18 15.36 -25.35
CA GLU A 16 27.38 14.13 -24.59
C GLU A 16 28.75 14.16 -23.90
N SER A 17 28.81 13.73 -22.64
CA SER A 17 30.08 13.60 -21.93
C SER A 17 30.03 12.45 -20.94
N GLU A 18 31.17 11.78 -20.81
CA GLU A 18 31.34 10.63 -19.93
C GLU A 18 32.23 11.02 -18.75
N PHE A 19 31.85 10.56 -17.55
CA PHE A 19 32.60 10.80 -16.33
C PHE A 19 32.97 9.47 -15.69
N LEU A 20 34.28 9.24 -15.50
CA LEU A 20 34.79 8.01 -14.87
C LEU A 20 34.66 8.01 -13.34
N PHE A 21 34.45 9.18 -12.73
CA PHE A 21 34.39 9.37 -11.29
C PHE A 21 33.09 10.10 -10.88
N PRO A 22 32.65 9.96 -9.62
CA PRO A 22 31.46 10.65 -9.13
C PRO A 22 31.54 12.15 -9.32
N LEU A 23 30.45 12.74 -9.82
CA LEU A 23 30.30 14.18 -9.90
C LEU A 23 29.74 14.75 -8.60
N TYR A 24 30.46 15.70 -8.02
CA TYR A 24 30.00 16.49 -6.89
C TYR A 24 29.56 17.84 -7.40
N VAL A 25 28.25 18.05 -7.44
CA VAL A 25 27.63 19.23 -7.99
C VAL A 25 26.59 19.76 -7.03
N LYS A 26 26.55 21.08 -6.87
CA LYS A 26 25.53 21.75 -6.06
C LYS A 26 24.16 21.66 -6.74
N GLU A 27 24.16 21.76 -8.07
CA GLU A 27 22.94 21.79 -8.87
C GLU A 27 23.23 21.27 -10.28
N ILE A 28 22.30 20.49 -10.83
CA ILE A 28 22.29 20.10 -12.25
C ILE A 28 21.01 20.66 -12.85
N ARG A 29 21.15 21.44 -13.91
CA ARG A 29 20.01 21.95 -14.68
C ARG A 29 20.15 21.47 -16.12
N SER A 30 19.07 20.93 -16.68
CA SER A 30 18.94 20.79 -18.12
C SER A 30 18.65 22.15 -18.75
N ARG A 31 18.72 22.21 -20.08
CA ARG A 31 18.19 23.35 -20.84
C ARG A 31 16.68 23.45 -20.65
N GLU A 32 16.16 24.66 -20.77
CA GLU A 32 14.71 24.90 -20.76
C GLU A 32 14.01 23.96 -21.78
N ASP A 33 12.88 23.39 -21.37
CA ASP A 33 12.09 22.40 -22.12
C ASP A 33 12.83 21.12 -22.54
N SER A 34 13.98 20.81 -21.93
CA SER A 34 14.73 19.57 -22.20
C SER A 34 14.81 18.68 -20.95
N SER A 35 14.66 17.37 -21.14
CA SER A 35 14.90 16.38 -20.08
C SER A 35 16.40 16.21 -19.79
N LEU A 36 16.75 16.02 -18.52
CA LEU A 36 18.08 15.57 -18.12
C LEU A 36 18.17 14.04 -18.33
N LEU A 37 19.00 13.59 -19.27
CA LEU A 37 19.26 12.17 -19.50
C LEU A 37 20.54 11.75 -18.79
N LEU A 38 20.45 10.73 -17.94
CA LEU A 38 21.59 10.10 -17.28
C LEU A 38 21.61 8.62 -17.66
N GLN A 39 22.65 8.23 -18.40
CA GLN A 39 22.80 6.86 -18.89
C GLN A 39 24.00 6.20 -18.22
N SER A 40 23.80 4.95 -17.77
CA SER A 40 24.84 4.09 -17.20
C SER A 40 24.66 2.68 -17.72
N THR A 41 25.76 1.94 -17.91
CA THR A 41 25.73 0.49 -18.19
C THR A 41 25.37 -0.33 -16.95
N GLN A 42 25.41 0.30 -15.77
CA GLN A 42 25.03 -0.27 -14.49
C GLN A 42 23.93 0.59 -13.85
N ASN A 43 23.96 0.75 -12.52
CA ASN A 43 23.01 1.58 -11.79
C ASN A 43 23.44 3.04 -11.81
N VAL A 44 22.47 3.95 -11.83
CA VAL A 44 22.66 5.38 -11.54
C VAL A 44 22.36 5.60 -10.07
N THR A 45 23.27 6.23 -9.33
CA THR A 45 23.06 6.55 -7.90
C THR A 45 23.18 8.05 -7.68
N MET A 46 22.13 8.65 -7.11
CA MET A 46 22.10 10.05 -6.68
C MET A 46 22.12 10.11 -5.16
N ASN A 47 23.06 10.85 -4.59
CA ASN A 47 23.16 11.09 -3.16
C ASN A 47 22.88 12.56 -2.87
N ALA A 48 21.83 12.84 -2.10
CA ALA A 48 21.65 14.15 -1.47
C ALA A 48 22.56 14.22 -0.24
N ARG A 49 23.34 15.31 -0.12
CA ARG A 49 24.28 15.51 1.00
C ARG A 49 24.01 16.81 1.74
N ASN A 50 24.19 16.81 3.06
CA ASN A 50 24.15 18.03 3.87
C ASN A 50 25.46 18.84 3.77
N THR A 51 25.54 19.97 4.48
CA THR A 51 26.73 20.85 4.50
C THR A 51 27.98 20.21 5.08
N GLU A 52 27.82 19.14 5.87
CA GLU A 52 28.91 18.37 6.47
C GLU A 52 29.39 17.23 5.55
N GLY A 53 28.72 17.03 4.40
CA GLY A 53 29.03 16.01 3.41
C GLY A 53 28.37 14.66 3.68
N GLU A 54 27.55 14.54 4.71
CA GLU A 54 26.81 13.32 5.04
C GLU A 54 25.66 13.11 4.07
N VAL A 55 25.40 11.85 3.69
CA VAL A 55 24.31 11.49 2.79
C VAL A 55 23.00 11.50 3.57
N THR A 56 22.07 12.38 3.20
CA THR A 56 20.74 12.49 3.81
C THR A 56 19.65 11.78 3.01
N GLY A 57 19.93 11.46 1.74
CA GLY A 57 19.01 10.73 0.88
C GLY A 57 19.77 10.05 -0.25
N ARG A 58 19.31 8.85 -0.64
CA ARG A 58 19.87 8.10 -1.76
C ARG A 58 18.77 7.56 -2.65
N LEU A 59 18.87 7.87 -3.94
CA LEU A 59 18.10 7.28 -5.01
C LEU A 59 19.03 6.43 -5.86
N LYS A 60 18.69 5.17 -6.05
CA LYS A 60 19.40 4.25 -6.94
C LYS A 60 18.44 3.75 -8.01
N VAL A 61 18.74 4.02 -9.27
CA VAL A 61 17.96 3.57 -10.44
C VAL A 61 18.76 2.50 -11.18
N GLY A 62 18.11 1.38 -11.47
CA GLY A 62 18.71 0.25 -12.17
C GLY A 62 17.68 -0.56 -12.96
N PRO A 63 18.08 -1.72 -13.52
CA PRO A 63 17.18 -2.61 -14.27
C PRO A 63 15.97 -3.08 -13.46
N GLU A 64 16.14 -3.21 -12.14
CA GLU A 64 15.10 -3.63 -11.19
C GLU A 64 14.21 -2.47 -10.71
N GLY A 65 14.29 -1.29 -11.33
CA GLY A 65 13.52 -0.10 -10.98
C GLY A 65 14.28 0.91 -10.12
N ALA A 66 13.55 1.66 -9.30
CA ALA A 66 14.08 2.72 -8.43
C ALA A 66 14.00 2.32 -6.96
N LEU A 67 15.14 2.30 -6.28
CA LEU A 67 15.26 2.11 -4.84
C LEU A 67 15.47 3.46 -4.16
N PHE A 68 14.58 3.77 -3.22
CA PHE A 68 14.71 4.88 -2.29
C PHE A 68 15.14 4.33 -0.93
N GLU A 69 16.34 4.69 -0.46
CA GLU A 69 16.83 4.19 0.84
C GLU A 69 16.16 4.87 2.05
N HIS A 70 15.44 5.97 1.81
CA HIS A 70 14.73 6.76 2.82
C HIS A 70 13.31 7.08 2.33
N SER A 71 12.51 7.71 3.19
CA SER A 71 11.13 8.11 2.88
C SER A 71 11.04 8.97 1.62
N VAL A 72 10.02 8.72 0.81
CA VAL A 72 9.67 9.52 -0.37
C VAL A 72 8.41 10.31 -0.06
N GLU A 73 8.51 11.63 -0.06
CA GLU A 73 7.36 12.52 0.03
C GLU A 73 6.99 13.02 -1.36
N THR A 74 5.80 12.65 -1.84
CA THR A 74 5.24 13.13 -3.10
C THR A 74 3.76 13.44 -2.91
N PRO A 75 3.25 14.57 -3.45
CA PRO A 75 1.83 14.89 -3.35
C PRO A 75 0.95 13.91 -4.14
N LEU A 76 1.53 13.14 -5.06
CA LEU A 76 0.78 12.27 -5.95
C LEU A 76 1.66 11.15 -6.54
N VAL A 77 1.17 9.92 -6.45
CA VAL A 77 1.70 8.77 -7.18
C VAL A 77 0.67 8.36 -8.23
N ARG A 78 1.02 8.43 -9.51
CA ARG A 78 0.16 7.98 -10.62
C ARG A 78 0.96 7.07 -11.55
N PRO A 79 0.36 5.97 -12.03
CA PRO A 79 0.95 5.16 -13.09
C PRO A 79 0.76 5.86 -14.45
N ASP A 80 1.42 5.32 -15.49
CA ASP A 80 1.11 5.69 -16.87
C ASP A 80 -0.35 5.33 -17.21
N PRO A 81 -1.02 6.08 -18.13
CA PRO A 81 -2.45 5.89 -18.44
C PRO A 81 -2.86 4.50 -18.95
N LEU A 82 -1.89 3.64 -19.28
CA LEU A 82 -2.09 2.29 -19.82
C LEU A 82 -1.52 1.20 -18.91
N GLN A 83 -1.02 1.55 -17.72
CA GLN A 83 -0.40 0.64 -16.78
C GLN A 83 -1.08 0.72 -15.42
N ASP A 84 -1.13 -0.41 -14.72
CA ASP A 84 -1.65 -0.46 -13.37
C ASP A 84 -0.58 0.04 -12.38
N LEU A 85 -1.00 0.83 -11.38
CA LEU A 85 -0.13 1.12 -10.24
C LEU A 85 -0.11 -0.11 -9.32
N ARG A 86 1.04 -0.79 -9.26
CA ARG A 86 1.25 -1.92 -8.36
C ARG A 86 2.11 -1.51 -7.18
N LEU A 87 1.58 -1.69 -5.98
CA LEU A 87 2.33 -1.59 -4.73
C LEU A 87 2.57 -3.02 -4.23
N GLU A 88 3.81 -3.49 -4.37
CA GLU A 88 4.20 -4.86 -4.00
C GLU A 88 5.44 -4.82 -3.10
N SER A 89 5.51 -5.74 -2.15
CA SER A 89 6.73 -6.04 -1.40
C SER A 89 7.21 -7.44 -1.77
N PRO A 90 8.24 -7.58 -2.64
CA PRO A 90 8.71 -8.88 -3.10
C PRO A 90 9.41 -9.73 -2.02
N THR A 91 9.88 -9.10 -0.95
CA THR A 91 10.74 -9.76 0.05
C THR A 91 10.11 -9.89 1.43
N ARG A 92 9.13 -9.06 1.77
CA ARG A 92 8.53 -8.95 3.12
C ARG A 92 7.09 -8.45 3.03
N SER A 93 6.62 -7.74 4.05
CA SER A 93 5.33 -7.09 4.12
C SER A 93 5.32 -5.72 3.45
N LEU A 94 4.14 -5.35 2.92
CA LEU A 94 3.79 -3.98 2.57
C LEU A 94 2.95 -3.39 3.71
N SER A 95 3.37 -2.27 4.30
CA SER A 95 2.63 -1.56 5.34
C SER A 95 2.30 -0.13 4.90
N MET A 96 1.05 0.29 5.11
CA MET A 96 0.61 1.68 4.88
C MET A 96 0.19 2.27 6.23
N ASP A 97 0.98 3.22 6.73
CA ASP A 97 0.69 3.96 7.96
C ASP A 97 0.49 5.44 7.60
N ALA A 98 -0.55 6.06 8.14
CA ALA A 98 -0.89 7.44 7.88
C ALA A 98 -1.48 8.09 9.15
N PRO A 99 -0.94 9.23 9.62
CA PRO A 99 -1.43 9.92 10.82
C PRO A 99 -2.90 10.33 10.78
N LYS A 100 -3.46 10.53 9.57
CA LYS A 100 -4.86 10.88 9.33
C LYS A 100 -5.70 9.70 8.81
N GLY A 101 -5.15 8.50 8.81
CA GLY A 101 -5.75 7.30 8.25
C GLY A 101 -5.44 7.08 6.76
N VAL A 102 -5.68 5.86 6.30
CA VAL A 102 -5.51 5.42 4.90
C VAL A 102 -6.90 5.23 4.29
N HIS A 103 -7.20 5.98 3.22
CA HIS A 103 -8.47 5.87 2.50
C HIS A 103 -8.28 5.11 1.19
N ILE A 104 -8.88 3.92 1.08
CA ILE A 104 -8.82 3.08 -0.12
C ILE A 104 -10.17 3.18 -0.84
N GLN A 105 -10.18 3.76 -2.04
CA GLN A 105 -11.38 3.94 -2.83
C GLN A 105 -11.14 3.55 -4.29
N ALA A 106 -12.07 2.80 -4.86
CA ALA A 106 -12.15 2.52 -6.29
C ALA A 106 -13.37 3.24 -6.88
N PRO A 107 -13.20 4.42 -7.52
CA PRO A 107 -14.32 5.15 -8.14
C PRO A 107 -15.04 4.33 -9.23
N ALA A 108 -14.31 3.41 -9.86
CA ALA A 108 -14.83 2.42 -10.78
C ALA A 108 -14.07 1.10 -10.57
N GLY A 109 -14.76 -0.03 -10.73
CA GLY A 109 -14.19 -1.37 -10.52
C GLY A 109 -14.48 -1.95 -9.14
N LYS A 110 -13.80 -3.06 -8.80
CA LYS A 110 -13.94 -3.78 -7.53
C LYS A 110 -12.64 -3.70 -6.73
N ILE A 111 -12.76 -3.67 -5.41
CA ILE A 111 -11.64 -3.87 -4.48
C ILE A 111 -11.67 -5.33 -4.06
N GLU A 112 -10.58 -6.06 -4.30
CA GLU A 112 -10.43 -7.46 -3.89
C GLU A 112 -9.23 -7.61 -2.96
N ALA A 113 -9.42 -8.30 -1.84
CA ALA A 113 -8.36 -8.68 -0.92
C ALA A 113 -8.27 -10.21 -0.91
N LEU A 114 -7.13 -10.74 -1.33
CA LEU A 114 -6.83 -12.17 -1.34
C LEU A 114 -5.65 -12.42 -0.41
N THR A 115 -5.76 -13.40 0.48
CA THR A 115 -4.71 -13.80 1.41
C THR A 115 -4.57 -15.32 1.40
N GLN A 116 -3.38 -15.82 1.75
CA GLN A 116 -3.12 -17.25 1.94
C GLN A 116 -3.38 -17.70 3.38
N MET A 117 -3.38 -16.75 4.33
CA MET A 117 -3.62 -16.99 5.76
C MET A 117 -4.85 -16.18 6.19
N ASP A 118 -4.84 -15.60 7.39
CA ASP A 118 -5.96 -14.83 7.91
C ASP A 118 -5.97 -13.39 7.38
N ILE A 119 -7.17 -12.82 7.24
CA ILE A 119 -7.37 -11.36 7.18
C ILE A 119 -7.84 -10.93 8.57
N VAL A 120 -7.09 -10.04 9.22
CA VAL A 120 -7.47 -9.47 10.52
C VAL A 120 -7.88 -8.01 10.31
N LEU A 121 -9.15 -7.70 10.59
CA LEU A 121 -9.67 -6.33 10.62
C LEU A 121 -9.88 -5.95 12.09
N GLN A 122 -9.05 -5.05 12.60
CA GLN A 122 -9.10 -4.60 14.00
C GLN A 122 -9.22 -3.08 14.07
N SER A 123 -10.11 -2.60 14.94
CA SER A 123 -10.25 -1.20 15.30
C SER A 123 -9.88 -1.04 16.77
N SER A 124 -8.99 -0.09 17.09
CA SER A 124 -8.59 0.19 18.49
C SER A 124 -9.53 1.17 19.19
N ASP A 125 -10.07 2.14 18.45
CA ASP A 125 -10.72 3.33 19.00
C ASP A 125 -12.21 3.42 18.67
N GLY A 126 -12.77 2.46 17.92
CA GLY A 126 -14.15 2.56 17.44
C GLY A 126 -14.69 1.33 16.72
N THR A 127 -15.71 1.53 15.89
CA THR A 127 -16.48 0.47 15.21
C THR A 127 -15.89 0.10 13.84
N LEU A 128 -15.89 -1.19 13.51
CA LEU A 128 -15.70 -1.67 12.15
C LEU A 128 -17.04 -1.67 11.42
N VAL A 129 -17.19 -0.86 10.38
CA VAL A 129 -18.46 -0.72 9.64
C VAL A 129 -18.36 -1.37 8.27
N LEU A 130 -19.20 -2.39 8.02
CA LEU A 130 -19.38 -3.01 6.71
C LEU A 130 -20.72 -2.56 6.12
N ASN A 131 -20.72 -1.40 5.46
CA ASN A 131 -21.93 -0.82 4.88
C ASN A 131 -22.16 -1.35 3.45
N ALA A 132 -22.89 -2.46 3.34
CA ALA A 132 -23.24 -3.09 2.07
C ALA A 132 -24.67 -3.64 2.10
N GLU A 133 -25.31 -3.77 0.93
CA GLU A 133 -26.63 -4.42 0.80
C GLU A 133 -26.57 -5.90 1.19
N THR A 134 -25.45 -6.57 0.91
CA THR A 134 -25.23 -7.97 1.29
C THR A 134 -23.78 -8.17 1.69
N VAL A 135 -23.56 -8.89 2.80
CA VAL A 135 -22.25 -9.39 3.22
C VAL A 135 -22.24 -10.90 3.04
N CYS A 136 -21.36 -11.41 2.17
CA CYS A 136 -21.30 -12.83 1.84
C CYS A 136 -20.11 -13.50 2.54
N LEU A 137 -20.38 -14.59 3.25
CA LEU A 137 -19.36 -15.44 3.88
C LEU A 137 -19.55 -16.89 3.38
N PRO A 138 -19.04 -17.23 2.19
CA PRO A 138 -19.47 -18.39 1.41
C PRO A 138 -19.01 -19.74 1.99
N GLU A 139 -17.90 -19.75 2.72
CA GLU A 139 -17.30 -20.96 3.30
C GLU A 139 -17.48 -21.04 4.83
N LEU A 140 -18.48 -20.35 5.39
CA LEU A 140 -18.86 -20.61 6.77
C LEU A 140 -19.23 -22.09 6.91
N ALA A 141 -18.58 -22.78 7.84
CA ALA A 141 -18.89 -24.16 8.13
C ALA A 141 -20.39 -24.31 8.38
N LEU A 142 -21.07 -25.04 7.50
CA LEU A 142 -22.47 -25.34 7.66
C LEU A 142 -22.60 -26.28 8.87
N GLY A 143 -23.48 -25.94 9.81
CA GLY A 143 -23.77 -26.77 10.97
C GLY A 143 -24.11 -28.20 10.52
N SER A 144 -23.54 -29.19 11.18
CA SER A 144 -23.86 -30.59 10.91
C SER A 144 -25.28 -30.89 11.39
N HIS A 145 -26.08 -31.55 10.55
CA HIS A 145 -27.37 -32.10 10.99
C HIS A 145 -27.11 -33.18 12.05
N GLY A 146 -27.34 -32.85 13.32
CA GLY A 146 -27.43 -33.83 14.40
C GLY A 146 -28.72 -34.65 14.29
N PRO A 147 -28.77 -35.85 14.86
CA PRO A 147 -30.01 -36.61 14.97
C PRO A 147 -31.10 -35.78 15.65
N ALA A 148 -32.32 -35.82 15.12
CA ALA A 148 -33.46 -35.09 15.66
C ALA A 148 -33.60 -35.38 17.17
N GLY A 149 -33.51 -34.34 18.00
CA GLY A 149 -33.61 -34.44 19.46
C GLY A 149 -32.31 -34.21 20.24
N SER A 150 -31.16 -34.02 19.58
CA SER A 150 -29.89 -33.65 20.23
C SER A 150 -29.45 -32.23 19.86
N SER A 151 -29.83 -31.24 20.68
CA SER A 151 -29.34 -29.85 20.58
C SER A 151 -28.01 -29.59 21.32
N GLN A 152 -27.35 -30.65 21.81
CA GLN A 152 -26.09 -30.49 22.55
C GLN A 152 -24.95 -30.06 21.62
N GLY A 153 -24.53 -28.80 21.75
CA GLY A 153 -23.34 -28.25 21.10
C GLY A 153 -23.54 -27.63 19.72
N LEU A 154 -24.79 -27.42 19.29
CA LEU A 154 -25.10 -26.67 18.06
C LEU A 154 -25.41 -25.21 18.41
N TYR A 155 -24.95 -24.28 17.56
CA TYR A 155 -25.09 -22.86 17.77
C TYR A 155 -25.59 -22.16 16.50
N GLU A 156 -26.38 -21.11 16.69
CA GLU A 156 -26.79 -20.15 15.67
C GLU A 156 -25.99 -18.86 15.85
N VAL A 157 -25.57 -18.24 14.75
CA VAL A 157 -25.01 -16.88 14.77
C VAL A 157 -26.14 -15.91 14.48
N CYS A 158 -26.41 -15.01 15.43
CA CYS A 158 -27.50 -14.05 15.37
C CYS A 158 -26.92 -12.62 15.22
N ALA A 159 -27.65 -11.75 14.51
CA ALA A 159 -27.25 -10.38 14.26
C ALA A 159 -28.26 -9.40 14.86
N CYS A 160 -27.77 -8.46 15.67
CA CYS A 160 -28.56 -7.38 16.25
C CYS A 160 -28.76 -6.23 15.24
N PRO A 161 -29.79 -5.36 15.41
CA PRO A 161 -30.01 -4.22 14.53
C PRO A 161 -28.87 -3.18 14.50
N ASP A 162 -28.02 -3.16 15.52
CA ASP A 162 -26.83 -2.31 15.65
C ASP A 162 -25.56 -2.93 15.03
N GLY A 163 -25.65 -4.16 14.52
CA GLY A 163 -24.55 -4.89 13.90
C GLY A 163 -23.74 -5.80 14.84
N MET A 164 -24.09 -5.91 16.13
CA MET A 164 -23.46 -6.88 17.02
C MET A 164 -23.83 -8.32 16.59
N LEU A 165 -22.82 -9.18 16.42
CA LEU A 165 -23.02 -10.62 16.23
C LEU A 165 -22.88 -11.36 17.56
N TYR A 166 -23.83 -12.24 17.87
CA TYR A 166 -23.79 -13.08 19.07
C TYR A 166 -24.10 -14.53 18.75
N LEU A 167 -23.68 -15.41 19.65
CA LEU A 167 -23.88 -16.85 19.54
C LEU A 167 -25.11 -17.25 20.38
N SER A 168 -26.07 -17.93 19.78
CA SER A 168 -27.24 -18.51 20.47
C SER A 168 -27.21 -20.04 20.39
N VAL A 169 -27.72 -20.73 21.40
CA VAL A 169 -27.80 -22.21 21.38
C VAL A 169 -28.90 -22.62 20.40
N ALA A 170 -28.57 -23.45 19.41
CA ALA A 170 -29.52 -23.84 18.36
C ALA A 170 -30.65 -24.74 18.90
N GLY A 171 -31.89 -24.45 18.49
CA GLY A 171 -33.11 -25.18 18.88
C GLY A 171 -33.85 -25.81 17.69
N VAL A 172 -35.09 -26.24 17.91
CA VAL A 172 -35.97 -26.77 16.84
C VAL A 172 -36.43 -25.66 15.88
N GLY A 173 -36.34 -24.40 16.30
CA GLY A 173 -36.51 -23.20 15.49
C GLY A 173 -35.45 -22.16 15.85
N SER A 174 -35.43 -21.02 15.14
CA SER A 174 -34.44 -19.97 15.39
C SER A 174 -34.59 -19.40 16.80
N THR A 175 -33.51 -19.46 17.56
CA THR A 175 -33.38 -18.98 18.94
C THR A 175 -32.87 -17.54 19.02
N CYS A 176 -32.55 -16.93 17.87
CA CYS A 176 -32.13 -15.53 17.79
C CYS A 176 -33.17 -14.58 18.38
N HIS A 177 -34.46 -14.86 18.20
CA HIS A 177 -35.53 -14.03 18.75
C HIS A 177 -35.64 -14.14 20.28
N GLU A 178 -35.34 -15.29 20.87
CA GLU A 178 -35.44 -15.54 22.32
C GLU A 178 -34.29 -14.86 23.09
N HIS A 179 -33.09 -14.81 22.51
CA HIS A 179 -31.92 -14.17 23.11
C HIS A 179 -31.71 -12.73 22.65
N SER A 180 -32.76 -12.08 22.13
CA SER A 180 -32.72 -10.69 21.63
C SER A 180 -32.37 -9.64 22.70
N HIS A 181 -32.44 -10.00 23.99
CA HIS A 181 -31.99 -9.16 25.09
C HIS A 181 -30.47 -8.92 25.12
N LEU A 182 -29.69 -9.71 24.37
CA LEU A 182 -28.26 -9.46 24.16
C LEU A 182 -28.00 -8.26 23.22
N CYS A 183 -29.04 -7.77 22.53
CA CYS A 183 -28.99 -6.62 21.64
C CYS A 183 -29.39 -5.28 22.31
N LEU A 184 -29.31 -5.20 23.64
CA LEU A 184 -29.70 -4.01 24.44
C LEU A 184 -28.52 -3.08 24.73
#